data_AF-A0A357V633-F1
#
_entry.id   AF-A0A357V633-F1
#
_cell.length_a   1.000
_cell.length_b   1.000
_cell.length_c   1.000
_cell.angle_alpha   90.00
_cell.angle_beta   90.00
_cell.angle_gamma   90.00
#
_symmetry.space_group_name_H-M   'P 1'
#
loop_
_entity.id
_entity.type
_entity.pdbx_description
1 polymer ?
#
loop_
_entity_poly.entity_id
_entity_poly.type
_entity_poly.pdbx_seq_one_letter_code
_entity_poly.pdbx_strand_id
1 'polypeptide(L)'
;MASQNRRAELNKTSAAEASEALLRRLQAMRAETLTLAEGLSDADATAQSMADASPAKWHLGHTSWFFEALVLEPGHPGYQLFDDRFAYLFNSYYDSVGPRQPRPQR
;
A
#
# COMPACT_ATOMS: atom_id res chain seq x y z
N MET A 1 -24.83 -5.10 34.26
CA MET A 1 -25.07 -5.45 32.85
C MET A 1 -25.29 -4.25 31.93
N ALA A 2 -26.27 -3.36 32.16
CA ALA A 2 -26.55 -2.24 31.24
C ALA A 2 -25.40 -1.21 31.04
N SER A 3 -24.55 -0.99 32.05
CA SER A 3 -23.42 -0.04 31.98
C SER A 3 -22.23 -0.57 31.16
N GLN A 4 -21.99 -1.88 31.17
CA GLN A 4 -20.92 -2.52 30.38
C GLN A 4 -21.27 -2.57 28.89
N ASN A 5 -22.53 -2.84 28.54
CA ASN A 5 -22.99 -2.83 27.15
C ASN A 5 -22.88 -1.43 26.53
N ARG A 6 -23.26 -0.38 27.28
CA ARG A 6 -23.15 1.01 26.80
C ARG A 6 -21.70 1.44 26.56
N ARG A 7 -20.75 1.00 27.40
CA ARG A 7 -19.31 1.26 27.19
C ARG A 7 -18.76 0.50 25.98
N ALA A 8 -19.19 -0.76 25.77
CA ALA A 8 -18.78 -1.54 24.61
C ALA A 8 -19.33 -0.96 23.29
N GLU A 9 -20.56 -0.44 23.28
CA GLU A 9 -21.16 0.26 22.14
C GLU A 9 -20.41 1.56 21.83
N LEU A 10 -20.13 2.39 22.85
CA LEU A 10 -19.35 3.63 22.67
C LEU A 10 -17.95 3.36 22.10
N ASN A 11 -17.27 2.31 22.57
CA ASN A 11 -15.95 1.92 22.04
C ASN A 11 -16.02 1.43 20.58
N LYS A 12 -17.09 0.71 20.20
CA LYS A 12 -17.30 0.28 18.81
C LYS A 12 -17.57 1.46 17.90
N THR A 13 -18.38 2.43 18.33
CA THR A 13 -18.64 3.66 17.57
C THR A 13 -17.34 4.44 17.35
N SER A 14 -16.53 4.62 18.39
CA SER A 14 -15.23 5.30 18.28
C SER A 14 -14.25 4.57 17.33
N ALA A 15 -14.22 3.24 17.34
CA ALA A 15 -13.39 2.46 16.43
C ALA A 15 -13.88 2.55 14.97
N ALA A 16 -15.20 2.58 14.74
CA ALA A 16 -15.79 2.76 13.42
C ALA A 16 -15.48 4.16 12.87
N GLU A 17 -15.63 5.20 13.69
CA GLU A 17 -15.28 6.59 13.32
C GLU A 17 -13.79 6.74 12.98
N ALA A 18 -12.91 6.11 13.78
CA ALA A 18 -11.48 6.08 13.51
C ALA A 18 -11.15 5.34 12.20
N SER A 19 -11.79 4.19 11.96
CA SER A 19 -11.61 3.41 10.73
C SER A 19 -12.06 4.20 9.50
N GLU A 20 -13.19 4.87 9.60
CA GLU A 20 -13.75 5.71 8.55
C GLU A 20 -12.86 6.96 8.27
N ALA A 21 -12.29 7.57 9.32
CA ALA A 21 -11.31 8.64 9.16
C ALA A 21 -10.01 8.16 8.48
N LEU A 22 -9.50 6.98 8.85
CA LEU A 22 -8.34 6.38 8.19
C LEU A 22 -8.63 6.02 6.74
N LEU A 23 -9.81 5.47 6.44
CA LEU A 23 -10.24 5.15 5.08
C LEU A 23 -10.24 6.40 4.19
N ARG A 24 -10.87 7.49 4.65
CA ARG A 24 -10.86 8.76 3.90
C ARG A 24 -9.45 9.28 3.66
N ARG A 25 -8.58 9.21 4.68
CA ARG A 25 -7.19 9.64 4.54
C ARG A 25 -6.42 8.77 3.55
N LEU A 26 -6.60 7.45 3.62
CA LEU A 26 -6.00 6.51 2.67
C LEU A 26 -6.46 6.81 1.24
N GLN A 27 -7.76 6.98 1.03
CA GLN A 27 -8.32 7.32 -0.29
C GLN A 27 -7.76 8.64 -0.83
N ALA A 28 -7.69 9.69 0.00
CA ALA A 28 -7.12 10.97 -0.40
C ALA A 28 -5.64 10.85 -0.80
N MET A 29 -4.82 10.12 -0.03
CA MET A 29 -3.41 9.90 -0.36
C MET A 29 -3.21 9.06 -1.62
N ARG A 30 -4.07 8.05 -1.84
CA ARG A 30 -4.04 7.23 -3.05
C ARG A 30 -4.47 8.03 -4.27
N ALA A 31 -5.46 8.90 -4.15
CA ALA A 31 -5.84 9.83 -5.21
C ALA A 31 -4.69 10.80 -5.55
N GLU A 32 -4.04 11.39 -4.55
CA GLU A 32 -2.89 12.28 -4.75
C GLU A 32 -1.73 11.57 -5.48
N THR A 33 -1.48 10.30 -5.15
CA THR A 33 -0.47 9.49 -5.83
C THR A 33 -0.79 9.33 -7.32
N LEU A 34 -2.07 9.19 -7.67
CA LEU A 34 -2.51 9.12 -9.08
C LEU A 34 -2.40 10.48 -9.77
N THR A 35 -2.76 11.59 -9.09
CA THR A 35 -2.59 12.95 -9.60
C THR A 35 -1.13 13.25 -9.93
N LEU A 36 -0.18 12.83 -9.08
CA LEU A 36 1.26 13.03 -9.33
C LEU A 36 1.78 12.27 -10.56
N ALA A 37 1.12 11.18 -10.93
CA ALA A 37 1.43 10.41 -12.13
C ALA A 37 0.61 10.85 -13.35
N GLU A 38 -0.30 11.81 -13.18
CA GLU A 38 -1.18 12.29 -14.24
C GLU A 38 -0.37 12.96 -15.36
N GLY A 39 -0.68 12.63 -16.61
CA GLY A 39 0.00 13.17 -17.78
C GLY A 39 1.32 12.48 -18.15
N LEU A 40 1.85 11.57 -17.33
CA LEU A 40 2.98 10.73 -17.73
C LEU A 40 2.54 9.72 -18.79
N SER A 41 3.30 9.63 -19.89
CA SER A 41 3.16 8.51 -20.81
C SER A 41 3.71 7.23 -20.18
N ASP A 42 3.42 6.07 -20.79
CA ASP A 42 4.00 4.80 -20.36
C ASP A 42 5.55 4.83 -20.41
N ALA A 43 6.11 5.51 -21.42
CA ALA A 43 7.56 5.69 -21.54
C ALA A 43 8.11 6.54 -20.39
N ASP A 44 7.46 7.67 -20.07
CA ASP A 44 7.87 8.54 -18.95
C ASP A 44 7.77 7.80 -17.61
N ALA A 45 6.71 7.03 -17.42
CA ALA A 45 6.49 6.26 -16.20
C ALA A 45 7.45 5.07 -16.03
N THR A 46 8.13 4.66 -17.10
CA THR A 46 9.08 3.53 -17.14
C THR A 46 10.53 3.95 -16.94
N ALA A 47 10.89 5.20 -17.19
CA ALA A 47 12.28 5.63 -17.19
C ALA A 47 12.95 5.54 -15.80
N GLN A 48 14.19 5.04 -15.77
CA GLN A 48 15.10 5.12 -14.62
C GLN A 48 16.33 5.95 -15.00
N SER A 49 16.32 7.25 -14.68
CA SER A 49 17.36 8.20 -15.12
C SER A 49 18.72 8.00 -14.44
N MET A 50 18.71 7.49 -13.21
CA MET A 50 19.90 7.19 -12.41
C MET A 50 19.58 6.06 -11.43
N ALA A 51 20.59 5.38 -10.91
CA ALA A 51 20.42 4.26 -9.97
C ALA A 51 19.65 4.64 -8.70
N ASP A 52 19.64 5.93 -8.32
CA ASP A 52 18.88 6.39 -7.18
C ASP A 52 17.40 6.71 -7.48
N ALA A 53 17.07 6.98 -8.74
CA ALA A 53 15.68 7.16 -9.17
C ALA A 53 15.00 5.80 -9.31
N SER A 54 13.69 5.76 -9.13
CA SER A 54 12.86 4.61 -9.51
C SER A 54 11.80 5.09 -10.49
N PRO A 55 11.38 4.24 -11.46
CA PRO A 55 10.31 4.59 -12.39
C PRO A 55 9.02 4.99 -11.66
N ALA A 56 8.24 5.92 -12.22
CA ALA A 56 6.97 6.33 -11.62
C ALA A 56 6.00 5.14 -11.46
N LYS A 57 5.97 4.23 -12.45
CA LYS A 57 5.18 2.98 -12.36
C LYS A 57 5.65 2.05 -11.24
N TRP A 58 6.95 2.07 -10.93
CA TRP A 58 7.48 1.32 -9.80
C TRP A 58 6.95 1.90 -8.48
N HIS A 59 6.86 3.23 -8.33
CA HIS A 59 6.27 3.86 -7.15
C HIS A 59 4.78 3.54 -6.97
N LEU A 60 4.01 3.51 -8.08
CA LEU A 60 2.61 3.09 -8.07
C LEU A 60 2.44 1.64 -7.59
N GLY A 61 3.26 0.72 -8.11
CA GLY A 61 3.28 -0.67 -7.68
C GLY A 61 3.75 -0.84 -6.24
N HIS A 62 4.89 -0.23 -5.88
CA HIS A 62 5.53 -0.32 -4.58
C HIS A 62 4.62 0.09 -3.42
N THR A 63 3.96 1.24 -3.54
CA THR A 63 3.04 1.71 -2.49
C THR A 63 1.82 0.81 -2.34
N SER A 64 1.39 0.15 -3.42
CA SER A 64 0.29 -0.83 -3.40
C SER A 64 0.73 -2.13 -2.73
N TRP A 65 1.87 -2.66 -3.16
CA TRP A 65 2.50 -3.85 -2.59
C TRP A 65 2.75 -3.71 -1.09
N PHE A 66 3.12 -2.52 -0.59
CA PHE A 66 3.31 -2.29 0.85
C PHE A 66 2.04 -2.64 1.65
N PHE A 67 0.86 -2.18 1.21
CA PHE A 67 -0.39 -2.52 1.89
C PHE A 67 -0.74 -3.99 1.74
N GLU A 68 -0.49 -4.58 0.57
CA GLU A 68 -0.72 -6.00 0.33
C GLU A 68 0.12 -6.87 1.29
N ALA A 69 1.45 -6.70 1.28
CA ALA A 69 2.38 -7.56 2.01
C ALA A 69 2.41 -7.30 3.52
N LEU A 70 2.22 -6.04 3.96
CA LEU A 70 2.40 -5.69 5.38
C LEU A 70 1.11 -5.45 6.15
N VAL A 71 -0.03 -5.32 5.46
CA VAL A 71 -1.33 -5.07 6.11
C VAL A 71 -2.35 -6.15 5.76
N LEU A 72 -2.58 -6.41 4.47
CA LEU A 72 -3.64 -7.32 4.02
C LEU A 72 -3.27 -8.78 4.25
N GLU A 73 -2.09 -9.22 3.82
CA GLU A 73 -1.63 -10.60 4.00
C GLU A 73 -1.54 -11.00 5.50
N PRO A 74 -0.95 -10.19 6.41
CA PRO A 74 -0.92 -10.53 7.83
C PRO A 74 -2.26 -10.32 8.55
N GLY A 75 -3.08 -9.38 8.06
CA GLY A 75 -4.28 -8.89 8.75
C GLY A 75 -5.61 -9.48 8.28
N HIS A 76 -5.64 -10.17 7.13
CA HIS A 76 -6.86 -10.71 6.53
C HIS A 76 -6.69 -12.21 6.20
N PRO A 77 -7.09 -13.12 7.11
CA PRO A 77 -7.01 -14.55 6.87
C PRO A 77 -7.71 -14.96 5.57
N GLY A 78 -6.98 -15.65 4.69
CA GLY A 78 -7.49 -16.08 3.38
C GLY A 78 -7.34 -15.06 2.25
N TYR A 79 -6.67 -13.92 2.51
CA TYR A 79 -6.31 -12.97 1.46
C TYR A 79 -5.58 -13.67 0.30
N GLN A 80 -5.99 -13.35 -0.93
CA GLN A 80 -5.35 -13.83 -2.14
C GLN A 80 -4.50 -12.70 -2.69
N LEU A 81 -3.21 -12.99 -2.94
CA LEU A 81 -2.31 -12.06 -3.61
C LEU A 81 -2.89 -11.67 -4.97
N PHE A 82 -2.73 -10.40 -5.33
CA PHE A 82 -3.10 -9.91 -6.64
C PHE A 82 -2.26 -10.59 -7.73
N ASP A 83 -0.94 -10.68 -7.51
CA ASP A 83 0.01 -11.38 -8.37
C ASP A 83 1.24 -11.77 -7.54
N ASP A 84 1.60 -13.06 -7.52
CA ASP A 84 2.70 -13.56 -6.68
C ASP A 84 4.08 -13.01 -7.08
N ARG A 85 4.23 -12.52 -8.32
CA ARG A 85 5.48 -11.92 -8.81
C ARG A 85 5.71 -10.52 -8.24
N PHE A 86 4.66 -9.85 -7.77
CA PHE A 86 4.74 -8.46 -7.33
C PHE A 86 5.58 -8.31 -6.07
N ALA A 87 5.64 -9.34 -5.22
CA ALA A 87 6.53 -9.35 -4.07
C ALA A 87 8.00 -9.16 -4.47
N TYR A 88 8.46 -9.82 -5.54
CA TYR A 88 9.83 -9.67 -6.03
C TYR A 88 10.07 -8.31 -6.70
N LEU A 89 9.12 -7.83 -7.51
CA LEU A 89 9.27 -6.58 -8.28
C LEU A 89 9.23 -5.33 -7.39
N PHE A 90 8.40 -5.35 -6.36
CA PHE A 90 8.06 -4.15 -5.60
C PHE A 90 8.61 -4.11 -4.18
N ASN A 91 9.23 -5.19 -3.67
CA ASN A 91 9.98 -5.13 -2.42
C ASN A 91 11.16 -4.15 -2.53
N SER A 92 11.15 -3.12 -1.70
CA SER A 92 12.17 -2.06 -1.70
C SER A 92 13.49 -2.52 -1.09
N TYR A 93 13.44 -3.12 0.10
CA TYR A 93 14.59 -3.48 0.95
C TYR A 93 14.23 -4.41 2.13
N TYR A 94 13.03 -4.98 2.18
CA TYR A 94 12.60 -5.84 3.28
C TYR A 94 13.15 -7.25 3.09
N ASP A 95 14.38 -7.48 3.53
CA ASP A 95 15.06 -8.78 3.38
C ASP A 95 14.32 -9.91 4.11
N SER A 96 13.58 -9.60 5.19
CA SER A 96 12.74 -10.56 5.91
C SER A 96 11.50 -11.00 5.13
N VAL A 97 11.08 -10.23 4.12
CA VAL A 97 9.93 -10.56 3.25
C VAL A 97 10.36 -11.46 2.10
N GLY A 98 11.59 -11.29 1.58
CA GLY A 98 12.14 -12.16 0.54
C GLY A 98 13.07 -11.45 -0.45
N PRO A 99 13.48 -12.14 -1.52
CA PRO A 99 14.32 -11.56 -2.57
C PRO A 99 13.61 -10.43 -3.30
N ARG A 100 14.39 -9.57 -3.95
CA ARG A 100 13.89 -8.38 -4.66
C ARG A 100 14.65 -8.11 -5.95
N GLN A 101 13.97 -7.46 -6.90
CA GLN A 101 14.60 -6.91 -8.09
C GLN A 101 15.71 -5.89 -7.69
N PRO A 102 16.93 -6.00 -8.25
CA PRO A 102 17.99 -5.04 -7.99
C PRO A 102 17.55 -3.62 -8.31
N ARG A 103 17.76 -2.69 -7.37
CA ARG A 103 17.31 -1.29 -7.50
C ARG A 103 17.79 -0.60 -8.80
N PRO A 104 19.04 -0.77 -9.28
CA PRO A 104 19.50 -0.15 -10.52
C PRO A 104 18.94 -0.78 -11.81
N GLN A 105 18.09 -1.80 -11.70
CA GLN A 105 17.55 -2.56 -12.84
C GLN A 105 16.02 -2.63 -12.75
N ARG A 106 15.37 -1.56 -12.25
CA ARG A 106 13.92 -1.50 -12.04
C ARG A 106 13.19 -1.02 -13.28
#